data_AF-A0A8J8YHR1-F1
#
_entry.id   AF-A0A8J8YHR1-F1
#
_cell.length_a   1.000
_cell.length_b   1.000
_cell.length_c   1.000
_cell.angle_alpha   90.00
_cell.angle_beta   90.00
_cell.angle_gamma   90.00
#
_symmetry.space_group_name_H-M   'P 1'
#
loop_
_entity.id
_entity.type
_entity.pdbx_description
1 polymer ?
#
loop_
_entity_poly.entity_id
_entity_poly.type
_entity_poly.pdbx_seq_one_letter_code
_entity_poly.pdbx_strand_id
1 'polypeptide(L)'
;MSFEKSASRLPPNLGCTITWHNTDASVEPVHWLEGSSVVIVDPPRKGLHPSVICALQKVALSERKAYKAKSTLTKVKDEKRPWILRAREAAVQVDSTPLEGSSETWPETLIYISCGWDSFKKDCKSLMSSKAWHLQNAHAFNFFPGTDSIEVLAIFKRESEAVQKKKKKAKKKKAK
;
A
#
# COMPACT_ATOMS: atom_id res chain seq x y z
N MET A 1 -15.37 -16.16 16.76
CA MET A 1 -16.16 -14.94 16.47
C MET A 1 -15.98 -14.64 14.98
N SER A 2 -17.06 -14.48 14.21
CA SER A 2 -16.97 -14.21 12.76
C SER A 2 -17.01 -12.70 12.49
N PHE A 3 -16.37 -12.25 11.41
CA PHE A 3 -16.26 -10.84 11.04
C PHE A 3 -17.66 -10.19 10.89
N GLU A 4 -18.63 -10.91 10.33
CA GLU A 4 -19.99 -10.40 10.09
C GLU A 4 -20.69 -10.03 11.41
N LYS A 5 -20.47 -10.80 12.48
CA LYS A 5 -21.03 -10.52 13.81
C LYS A 5 -20.43 -9.28 14.47
N SER A 6 -19.20 -8.93 14.11
CA SER A 6 -18.56 -7.68 14.58
C SER A 6 -18.99 -6.50 13.72
N ALA A 7 -19.06 -6.69 12.40
CA ALA A 7 -19.52 -5.68 11.46
C ALA A 7 -20.98 -5.26 11.73
N SER A 8 -21.85 -6.19 12.13
CA SER A 8 -23.25 -5.90 12.48
C SER A 8 -23.43 -5.01 13.70
N ARG A 9 -22.36 -4.77 14.49
CA ARG A 9 -22.40 -3.88 15.66
C ARG A 9 -22.04 -2.43 15.30
N LEU A 10 -21.64 -2.19 14.05
CA LEU A 10 -21.31 -0.85 13.58
C LEU A 10 -22.59 -0.03 13.34
N PRO A 11 -22.57 1.27 13.65
CA PRO A 11 -23.68 2.17 13.34
C PRO A 11 -24.08 2.11 11.85
N PRO A 12 -25.38 2.05 11.52
CA PRO A 12 -25.83 1.90 10.13
C PRO A 12 -25.53 3.13 9.23
N ASN A 13 -25.26 4.29 9.82
CA ASN A 13 -25.08 5.57 9.10
C ASN A 13 -23.61 5.98 8.90
N LEU A 14 -22.70 5.01 8.83
CA LEU A 14 -21.26 5.28 8.83
C LEU A 14 -20.72 5.78 7.48
N GLY A 15 -21.47 5.63 6.38
CA GLY A 15 -21.04 6.07 5.04
C GLY A 15 -19.68 5.50 4.63
N CYS A 16 -19.28 4.35 5.19
CA CYS A 16 -17.98 3.74 4.98
C CYS A 16 -18.12 2.30 4.52
N THR A 17 -17.18 1.85 3.69
CA THR A 17 -17.11 0.47 3.21
C THR A 17 -16.05 -0.26 4.01
N ILE A 18 -16.43 -1.37 4.62
CA ILE A 18 -15.50 -2.24 5.35
C ILE A 18 -15.59 -3.63 4.73
N THR A 19 -14.48 -4.10 4.21
CA THR A 19 -14.36 -5.45 3.63
C THR A 19 -13.33 -6.26 4.39
N TRP A 20 -13.61 -7.55 4.58
CA TRP A 20 -12.67 -8.51 5.16
C TRP A 20 -12.42 -9.64 4.17
N HIS A 21 -11.16 -10.06 4.07
CA HIS A 21 -10.73 -11.08 3.13
C HIS A 21 -9.89 -12.12 3.89
N ASN A 22 -10.26 -13.38 3.79
CA ASN A 22 -9.48 -14.50 4.32
C ASN A 22 -8.62 -15.11 3.21
N THR A 23 -7.46 -14.53 2.98
CA THR A 23 -6.54 -14.93 1.92
C THR A 23 -5.10 -14.64 2.32
N ASP A 24 -4.16 -15.31 1.66
CA ASP A 24 -2.76 -14.98 1.78
C ASP A 24 -2.48 -13.64 1.09
N ALA A 25 -1.81 -12.72 1.81
CA ALA A 25 -1.47 -11.39 1.30
C ALA A 25 -0.53 -11.43 0.08
N SER A 26 0.15 -12.55 -0.15
CA SER A 26 0.99 -12.77 -1.32
C SER A 26 0.22 -13.06 -2.60
N VAL A 27 -1.07 -13.43 -2.49
CA VAL A 27 -1.98 -13.68 -3.62
C VAL A 27 -2.52 -12.34 -4.11
N GLU A 28 -2.14 -11.97 -5.32
CA GLU A 28 -2.55 -10.74 -6.01
C GLU A 28 -2.43 -9.44 -5.18
N PRO A 29 -1.25 -9.13 -4.62
CA PRO A 29 -1.04 -7.98 -3.73
C PRO A 29 -1.39 -6.62 -4.36
N VAL A 30 -1.37 -6.50 -5.69
CA VAL A 30 -1.74 -5.26 -6.38
C VAL A 30 -3.23 -4.96 -6.24
N HIS A 31 -4.09 -5.98 -6.30
CA HIS A 31 -5.54 -5.84 -6.16
C HIS A 31 -5.91 -5.26 -4.79
N TRP A 32 -5.20 -5.66 -3.74
CA TRP A 32 -5.43 -5.14 -2.39
C TRP A 32 -4.94 -3.70 -2.18
N LEU A 33 -4.03 -3.22 -3.04
CA LEU A 33 -3.46 -1.87 -2.96
C LEU A 33 -4.24 -0.86 -3.81
N GLU A 34 -4.92 -1.33 -4.85
CA GLU A 34 -5.75 -0.50 -5.72
C GLU A 34 -6.92 0.10 -4.94
N GLY A 35 -7.27 1.36 -5.22
CA GLY A 35 -8.34 2.07 -4.53
C GLY A 35 -7.94 2.64 -3.16
N SER A 36 -6.72 2.36 -2.69
CA SER A 36 -6.27 2.74 -1.35
C SER A 36 -5.30 3.92 -1.39
N SER A 37 -5.51 4.93 -0.55
CA SER A 37 -4.58 6.06 -0.38
C SER A 37 -3.52 5.81 0.70
N VAL A 38 -3.86 4.96 1.68
CA VAL A 38 -3.03 4.59 2.82
C VAL A 38 -3.04 3.07 2.96
N VAL A 39 -1.86 2.48 3.18
CA VAL A 39 -1.71 1.06 3.46
C VAL A 39 -1.04 0.90 4.81
N ILE A 40 -1.57 0.00 5.63
CA ILE A 40 -1.01 -0.34 6.93
C ILE A 40 -0.58 -1.81 6.88
N VAL A 41 0.65 -2.09 7.28
CA VAL A 41 1.17 -3.46 7.38
C VAL A 41 1.72 -3.72 8.77
N ASP A 42 1.37 -4.87 9.33
CA ASP A 42 1.89 -5.37 10.61
C ASP A 42 2.30 -6.84 10.43
N PRO A 43 3.41 -7.11 9.71
CA PRO A 43 3.84 -8.47 9.45
C PRO A 43 4.42 -9.14 10.70
N PRO A 44 4.46 -10.49 10.72
CA PRO A 44 5.19 -11.23 11.76
C PRO A 44 6.69 -10.88 11.73
N ARG A 45 7.45 -11.36 12.74
CA ARG A 45 8.90 -11.07 12.86
C ARG A 45 9.75 -11.39 11.61
N LYS A 46 9.25 -12.23 10.70
CA LYS A 46 9.90 -12.54 9.40
C LYS A 46 9.83 -11.39 8.37
N GLY A 47 8.96 -10.41 8.57
CA GLY A 47 8.75 -9.29 7.64
C GLY A 47 7.70 -9.57 6.56
N LEU A 48 7.63 -8.68 5.59
CA LEU A 48 6.72 -8.78 4.46
C LEU A 48 7.14 -9.89 3.49
N HIS A 49 6.12 -10.51 2.88
CA HIS A 49 6.37 -11.44 1.79
C HIS A 49 6.96 -10.69 0.57
N PRO A 50 7.94 -11.26 -0.16
CA PRO A 50 8.58 -10.60 -1.30
C PRO A 50 7.60 -10.13 -2.39
N SER A 51 6.49 -10.84 -2.62
CA SER A 51 5.48 -10.42 -3.61
C SER A 51 4.78 -9.12 -3.19
N VAL A 52 4.53 -8.91 -1.90
CA VAL A 52 3.94 -7.68 -1.36
C VAL A 52 4.93 -6.52 -1.50
N ILE A 53 6.20 -6.75 -1.17
CA ILE A 53 7.27 -5.75 -1.37
C ILE A 53 7.36 -5.36 -2.85
N CYS A 54 7.34 -6.36 -3.75
CA CYS A 54 7.39 -6.13 -5.19
C CYS A 54 6.18 -5.32 -5.67
N ALA A 55 4.98 -5.61 -5.17
CA ALA A 55 3.77 -4.85 -5.50
C ALA A 55 3.86 -3.40 -5.01
N LEU A 56 4.25 -3.17 -3.74
CA LEU A 56 4.46 -1.83 -3.19
C LEU A 56 5.48 -1.02 -3.99
N GLN A 57 6.56 -1.65 -4.45
CA GLN A 57 7.55 -1.01 -5.33
C GLN A 57 6.96 -0.70 -6.73
N LYS A 58 6.24 -1.65 -7.34
CA LYS A 58 5.65 -1.50 -8.68
C LYS A 58 4.61 -0.39 -8.72
N VAL A 59 3.68 -0.37 -7.77
CA VAL A 59 2.64 0.66 -7.64
C VAL A 59 3.24 2.06 -7.58
N ALA A 60 4.39 2.19 -6.92
CA ALA A 60 5.08 3.46 -6.83
C ALA A 60 5.80 3.87 -8.15
N LEU A 61 6.00 2.94 -9.08
CA LEU A 61 6.55 3.19 -10.42
C LEU A 61 5.45 3.40 -11.48
N SER A 62 4.27 2.82 -11.32
CA SER A 62 3.14 2.90 -12.26
C SER A 62 2.69 4.33 -12.51
N GLU A 63 2.63 5.17 -11.48
CA GLU A 63 2.28 6.59 -11.65
C GLU A 63 3.34 7.40 -12.40
N ARG A 64 4.62 7.05 -12.27
CA ARG A 64 5.70 7.68 -13.03
C ARG A 64 5.61 7.33 -14.52
N LYS A 65 5.18 6.11 -14.84
CA LYS A 65 4.96 5.67 -16.23
C LYS A 65 3.67 6.23 -16.81
N ALA A 66 2.57 6.31 -16.06
CA ALA A 66 1.33 6.93 -16.53
C ALA A 66 1.53 8.43 -16.86
N TYR A 67 2.35 9.14 -16.08
CA TYR A 67 2.75 10.52 -16.39
C TYR A 67 3.67 10.63 -17.62
N LYS A 68 4.64 9.71 -17.78
CA LYS A 68 5.55 9.71 -18.95
C LYS A 68 4.86 9.22 -20.23
N ALA A 69 3.91 8.30 -20.12
CA ALA A 69 3.12 7.72 -21.21
C ALA A 69 1.95 8.62 -21.66
N LYS A 70 1.45 9.53 -20.81
CA LYS A 70 0.52 10.59 -21.27
C LYS A 70 1.13 11.52 -22.33
N SER A 71 2.46 11.51 -22.50
CA SER A 71 3.18 12.19 -23.58
C SER A 71 3.27 11.40 -24.89
N THR A 72 2.88 10.12 -24.91
CA THR A 72 3.08 9.22 -26.06
C THR A 72 1.91 8.25 -26.16
N LEU A 73 0.93 8.69 -26.93
CA LEU A 73 -0.27 8.07 -27.50
C LEU A 73 -0.39 6.51 -27.55
N THR A 74 -1.67 6.08 -27.56
CA THR A 74 -2.32 5.01 -28.36
C THR A 74 -2.58 3.60 -27.80
N LYS A 75 -3.87 3.23 -27.95
CA LYS A 75 -4.59 1.95 -27.75
C LYS A 75 -3.86 0.67 -28.19
N VAL A 76 -3.98 -0.41 -27.40
CA VAL A 76 -4.23 -1.83 -27.82
C VAL A 76 -4.74 -2.58 -26.56
N LYS A 77 -6.02 -2.95 -26.44
CA LYS A 77 -6.78 -4.15 -26.88
C LYS A 77 -6.65 -5.38 -25.96
N ASP A 78 -7.80 -5.68 -25.35
CA ASP A 78 -8.20 -6.80 -24.49
C ASP A 78 -7.87 -8.20 -25.05
N GLU A 79 -7.43 -9.12 -24.18
CA GLU A 79 -7.56 -10.56 -24.40
C GLU A 79 -8.15 -11.25 -23.16
N LYS A 80 -9.35 -11.79 -23.37
CA LYS A 80 -10.16 -12.58 -22.44
C LYS A 80 -9.52 -13.95 -22.18
N ARG A 81 -9.36 -14.35 -20.91
CA ARG A 81 -9.14 -15.77 -20.55
C ARG A 81 -10.12 -16.24 -19.45
N PRO A 82 -10.72 -17.44 -19.57
CA PRO A 82 -12.06 -17.73 -19.03
C PRO A 82 -12.08 -18.45 -17.66
N TRP A 83 -10.97 -18.47 -16.92
CA TRP A 83 -10.84 -19.28 -15.69
C TRP A 83 -10.91 -18.46 -14.38
N ILE A 84 -11.08 -17.14 -14.49
CA ILE A 84 -11.17 -16.17 -13.37
C ILE A 84 -12.55 -16.17 -12.67
N LEU A 85 -13.55 -16.86 -13.21
CA LEU A 85 -14.94 -16.76 -12.72
C LEU A 85 -15.23 -17.53 -11.41
N ARG A 86 -14.33 -18.39 -10.92
CA ARG A 86 -14.57 -19.14 -9.67
C ARG A 86 -14.12 -18.44 -8.39
N ALA A 87 -13.33 -17.36 -8.47
CA ALA A 87 -12.89 -16.64 -7.27
C ALA A 87 -13.92 -15.63 -6.74
N ARG A 88 -15.04 -15.45 -7.45
CA ARG A 88 -16.02 -14.37 -7.21
C ARG A 88 -17.12 -14.71 -6.19
N GLU A 89 -17.16 -15.95 -5.67
CA GLU A 89 -18.26 -16.41 -4.80
C GLU A 89 -18.03 -16.25 -3.29
N ALA A 90 -16.86 -15.79 -2.84
CA ALA A 90 -16.58 -15.63 -1.40
C ALA A 90 -16.72 -14.21 -0.85
N ALA A 91 -17.08 -13.22 -1.68
CA ALA A 91 -17.20 -11.83 -1.26
C ALA A 91 -18.63 -11.52 -0.81
N VAL A 92 -18.84 -11.41 0.50
CA VAL A 92 -20.08 -10.85 1.06
C VAL A 92 -20.03 -9.33 0.89
N GLN A 93 -20.75 -8.82 -0.11
CA GLN A 93 -21.01 -7.39 -0.26
C GLN A 93 -22.28 -7.04 0.51
N VAL A 94 -22.22 -5.97 1.31
CA VAL A 94 -23.41 -5.31 1.84
C VAL A 94 -23.63 -4.07 0.97
N ASP A 95 -24.84 -3.97 0.41
CA ASP A 95 -25.21 -3.13 -0.72
C ASP A 95 -24.83 -1.65 -0.56
N SER A 96 -24.09 -1.14 -1.55
CA SER A 96 -24.13 0.26 -1.96
C SER A 96 -23.79 0.33 -3.45
N THR A 97 -24.69 0.97 -4.19
CA THR A 97 -24.71 1.16 -5.66
C THR A 97 -23.32 1.42 -6.27
N PRO A 98 -22.96 0.79 -7.40
CA PRO A 98 -21.68 1.02 -8.06
C PRO A 98 -21.72 2.37 -8.80
N LEU A 99 -20.94 3.33 -8.31
CA LEU A 99 -20.61 4.54 -9.06
C LEU A 99 -19.44 4.22 -10.00
N GLU A 100 -19.74 4.09 -11.29
CA GLU A 100 -18.74 3.97 -12.34
C GLU A 100 -17.85 5.21 -12.41
N GLY A 101 -16.54 4.98 -12.35
CA GLY A 101 -15.51 6.01 -12.44
C GLY A 101 -14.24 5.62 -11.69
N SER A 102 -13.59 4.51 -12.07
CA SER A 102 -12.33 4.08 -11.45
C SER A 102 -11.18 5.04 -11.83
N SER A 103 -11.08 6.15 -11.12
CA SER A 103 -9.78 6.79 -10.96
C SER A 103 -8.92 5.80 -10.18
N GLU A 104 -7.98 5.15 -10.85
CA GLU A 104 -7.02 4.23 -10.23
C GLU A 104 -6.24 5.00 -9.14
N THR A 105 -6.72 4.94 -7.90
CA THR A 105 -6.05 5.55 -6.75
C THR A 105 -5.07 4.53 -6.18
N TRP A 106 -3.86 5.00 -5.92
CA TRP A 106 -2.77 4.16 -5.42
C TRP A 106 -2.23 4.71 -4.11
N PRO A 107 -1.62 3.86 -3.26
CA PRO A 107 -1.18 4.28 -1.94
C PRO A 107 -0.06 5.31 -2.03
N GLU A 108 -0.29 6.46 -1.39
CA GLU A 108 0.71 7.51 -1.21
C GLU A 108 1.43 7.39 0.14
N THR A 109 0.79 6.72 1.10
CA THR A 109 1.30 6.53 2.45
C THR A 109 1.33 5.04 2.79
N LEU A 110 2.46 4.58 3.29
CA LEU A 110 2.62 3.24 3.84
C LEU A 110 3.02 3.37 5.31
N ILE A 111 2.20 2.82 6.20
CA ILE A 111 2.47 2.70 7.63
C ILE A 111 2.91 1.26 7.88
N TYR A 112 4.10 1.09 8.44
CA TYR A 112 4.69 -0.20 8.74
C TYR A 112 4.84 -0.31 10.26
N ILE A 113 4.22 -1.33 10.83
CA ILE A 113 4.34 -1.72 12.24
C ILE A 113 5.21 -2.98 12.29
N SER A 114 6.21 -3.03 13.16
CA SER A 114 7.14 -4.16 13.22
C SER A 114 7.63 -4.49 14.62
N CYS A 115 7.52 -5.77 14.99
CA CYS A 115 8.15 -6.36 16.17
C CYS A 115 9.51 -7.04 15.86
N GLY A 116 10.07 -6.81 14.66
CA GLY A 116 11.29 -7.45 14.17
C GLY A 116 12.28 -6.46 13.56
N TRP A 117 13.34 -6.12 14.30
CA TRP A 117 14.32 -5.13 13.81
C TRP A 117 15.04 -5.55 12.53
N ASP A 118 15.45 -6.82 12.42
CA ASP A 118 16.20 -7.29 11.26
C ASP A 118 15.37 -7.37 9.99
N SER A 119 14.12 -7.86 10.10
CA SER A 119 13.19 -7.89 8.98
C SER A 119 12.78 -6.49 8.57
N PHE A 120 12.47 -5.60 9.53
CA PHE A 120 12.21 -4.19 9.24
C PHE A 120 13.37 -3.53 8.48
N LYS A 121 14.62 -3.70 8.92
CA LYS A 121 15.80 -3.16 8.22
C LYS A 121 15.89 -3.66 6.78
N LYS A 122 15.65 -4.95 6.55
CA LYS A 122 15.69 -5.57 5.22
C LYS A 122 14.60 -5.00 4.32
N ASP A 123 13.36 -4.95 4.82
CA ASP A 123 12.21 -4.51 4.04
C ASP A 123 12.26 -3.00 3.77
N CYS A 124 12.70 -2.21 4.75
CA CYS A 124 12.95 -0.79 4.61
C CYS A 124 13.98 -0.51 3.50
N LYS A 125 15.10 -1.24 3.47
CA LYS A 125 16.10 -1.13 2.38
C LYS A 125 15.49 -1.46 1.02
N SER A 126 14.71 -2.54 0.94
CA SER A 126 14.00 -2.93 -0.28
C SER A 126 13.01 -1.85 -0.74
N LEU A 127 12.18 -1.31 0.14
CA LEU A 127 11.21 -0.26 -0.22
C LEU A 127 11.91 1.00 -0.75
N MET A 128 13.00 1.43 -0.09
CA MET A 128 13.77 2.61 -0.48
C MET A 128 14.61 2.42 -1.75
N SER A 129 14.99 1.19 -2.12
CA SER A 129 15.83 0.93 -3.30
C SER A 129 15.17 1.36 -4.61
N SER A 130 13.83 1.28 -4.67
CA SER A 130 13.01 1.77 -5.80
C SER A 130 13.07 3.29 -6.01
N LYS A 131 13.58 4.05 -5.02
CA LYS A 131 13.50 5.51 -4.90
C LYS A 131 12.08 6.07 -5.01
N ALA A 132 11.08 5.22 -4.83
CA ALA A 132 9.69 5.59 -4.96
C ALA A 132 9.05 5.84 -3.59
N TRP A 133 9.48 5.07 -2.58
CA TRP A 133 9.17 5.28 -1.18
C TRP A 133 10.30 5.99 -0.45
N HIS A 134 9.95 6.93 0.42
CA HIS A 134 10.87 7.58 1.34
C HIS A 134 10.38 7.39 2.76
N LEU A 135 11.28 6.93 3.64
CA LEU A 135 11.02 6.90 5.07
C LEU A 135 10.92 8.35 5.57
N GLN A 136 9.74 8.75 6.02
CA GLN A 136 9.48 10.09 6.54
C GLN A 136 9.80 10.14 8.04
N ASN A 137 9.22 9.21 8.80
CA ASN A 137 9.37 9.10 10.24
C ASN A 137 9.53 7.63 10.64
N ALA A 138 10.30 7.37 11.69
CA ALA A 138 10.33 6.08 12.36
C ALA A 138 10.42 6.30 13.87
N HIS A 139 9.58 5.61 14.62
CA HIS A 139 9.56 5.62 16.07
C HIS A 139 9.78 4.19 16.56
N ALA A 140 10.65 4.03 17.54
CA ALA A 140 10.85 2.77 18.23
C ALA A 140 10.26 2.85 19.64
N PHE A 141 9.66 1.75 20.07
CA PHE A 141 9.03 1.62 21.37
C PHE A 141 9.56 0.36 22.07
N ASN A 142 9.77 0.50 23.38
CA ASN A 142 10.05 -0.62 24.26
C ASN A 142 8.74 -1.03 24.95
N PHE A 143 7.91 -1.81 24.26
CA PHE A 143 6.66 -2.31 24.83
C PHE A 143 6.89 -3.46 25.82
N PHE A 144 8.04 -4.13 25.75
CA PHE A 144 8.37 -5.29 26.58
C PHE A 144 9.74 -5.13 27.25
N PRO A 145 9.84 -4.29 28.31
CA PRO A 145 11.07 -4.10 29.06
C PRO A 145 11.62 -5.43 29.61
N GLY A 146 12.94 -5.60 29.54
CA GLY A 146 13.60 -6.86 29.94
C GLY A 146 13.65 -7.92 28.84
N THR A 147 13.21 -7.59 27.62
CA THR A 147 13.40 -8.42 26.43
C THR A 147 14.25 -7.69 25.39
N ASP A 148 14.83 -8.43 24.44
CA ASP A 148 15.53 -7.87 23.28
C ASP A 148 14.57 -7.47 22.15
N SER A 149 13.27 -7.35 22.44
CA SER A 149 12.25 -6.98 21.46
C SER A 149 12.14 -5.47 21.32
N ILE A 150 11.99 -5.01 20.07
CA ILE A 150 11.78 -3.59 19.75
C ILE A 150 10.61 -3.49 18.78
N GLU A 151 9.67 -2.61 19.13
CA GLU A 151 8.50 -2.32 18.31
C GLU A 151 8.75 -1.05 17.51
N VAL A 152 8.52 -1.09 16.20
CA VAL A 152 8.84 0.02 15.30
C VAL A 152 7.59 0.44 14.53
N LEU A 153 7.27 1.72 14.60
CA LEU A 153 6.32 2.38 13.71
C LEU A 153 7.10 3.20 12.69
N ALA A 154 6.99 2.85 11.41
CA ALA A 154 7.61 3.57 10.31
C ALA A 154 6.57 4.10 9.33
N ILE A 155 6.71 5.37 8.94
CA ILE A 155 5.84 6.03 7.98
C ILE A 155 6.65 6.30 6.72
N PHE A 156 6.25 5.68 5.62
CA PHE A 156 6.79 5.93 4.30
C PHE A 156 5.82 6.78 3.49
N LYS A 157 6.36 7.77 2.77
CA LYS A 157 5.61 8.58 1.81
C LYS A 157 6.16 8.37 0.42
N ARG A 158 5.26 8.35 -0.57
CA ARG A 158 5.62 8.41 -1.98
C ARG A 158 5.85 9.87 -2.37
N GLU A 159 6.97 10.17 -3.02
CA GLU A 159 7.27 11.55 -3.42
C GLU A 159 6.47 11.90 -4.69
N SER A 160 5.56 12.87 -4.59
CA SER A 160 4.96 13.50 -5.75
C SER A 160 5.97 14.45 -6.41
N GLU A 161 5.99 14.52 -7.74
CA GLU A 161 7.00 15.28 -8.50
C GLU A 161 7.07 16.78 -8.13
N ALA A 162 6.01 17.33 -7.54
CA ALA A 162 5.95 18.70 -7.02
C ALA A 162 6.96 18.97 -5.89
N VAL A 163 7.22 17.96 -5.04
CA VAL A 163 8.17 18.06 -3.93
C VAL A 163 9.61 18.00 -4.44
N GLN A 164 9.88 17.18 -5.47
CA GLN A 164 11.19 17.11 -6.13
C GLN A 164 11.60 18.44 -6.79
N LYS A 165 10.66 19.13 -7.46
CA LYS A 165 10.91 20.45 -8.06
C LYS A 165 11.24 21.51 -7.01
N LYS A 166 10.55 21.51 -5.85
CA LYS A 166 10.85 22.41 -4.72
C LYS A 166 12.22 22.12 -4.11
N LYS A 167 12.57 20.84 -3.88
CA LYS A 167 13.87 20.44 -3.29
C LYS A 167 15.05 20.75 -4.23
N LYS A 168 14.90 20.56 -5.55
CA LYS A 168 15.90 20.97 -6.55
C LYS A 168 16.06 22.49 -6.65
N LYS A 169 14.96 23.27 -6.60
CA LYS A 169 15.03 24.74 -6.55
C LYS A 169 15.71 25.26 -5.27
N ALA A 170 15.45 24.64 -4.12
CA ALA A 170 16.09 25.00 -2.85
C ALA A 170 17.59 24.68 -2.85
N LYS A 171 18.01 23.55 -3.44
CA LYS A 171 19.44 23.18 -3.57
C LYS A 171 20.19 24.10 -4.55
N LYS A 172 19.55 24.57 -5.62
CA LYS A 172 20.14 25.54 -6.58
C LYS A 172 20.25 26.96 -6.02
N LYS A 173 19.39 27.34 -5.07
CA LYS A 173 19.48 28.64 -4.35
C LYS A 173 20.53 28.68 -3.24
N LYS A 174 21.00 27.52 -2.74
CA LYS A 174 22.09 27.43 -1.74
C LYS A 174 23.49 27.32 -2.35
N ALA A 175 23.59 27.18 -3.68
CA ALA A 175 24.84 27.06 -4.41
C ALA A 175 25.16 28.32 -5.24
N LYS A 176 24.46 29.42 -4.98
CA LYS A 176 24.65 30.74 -5.56
C LYS A 176 24.66 31.74 -4.41
#